data_AF-A0A9N9JWQ6-F1
#
_entry.id   AF-A0A9N9JWQ6-F1
#
_cell.length_a   1.000
_cell.length_b   1.000
_cell.length_c   1.000
_cell.angle_alpha   90.00
_cell.angle_beta   90.00
_cell.angle_gamma   90.00
#
_symmetry.space_group_name_H-M   'P 1'
#
loop_
_entity.id
_entity.type
_entity.pdbx_description
1 polymer ?
#
loop_
_entity_poly.entity_id
_entity_poly.type
_entity_poly.pdbx_seq_one_letter_code
_entity_poly.pdbx_strand_id
1 'polypeptide(L)'
;KNNEGGKKKSKIAPQLSSPTKTDLEKLPLIEVRHLADIAIGFKEHRLQWEQFEYLEDSVLEHCLSKIARGRYLLDYSVEVIQWAVTAMATNKILAAYAVTLGLPKLNNMRFQTIKKLHADSFEAYIRAYYLFCREKPTCIYLYKLMVPLFDLFIREATAYNLNHLYNIAAGYFSMLWIGEEGRLYDE
;
A
#
# COMPACT_ATOMS: atom_id res chain seq x y z
N LYS A 1 -38.45 -44.69 -26.13
CA LYS A 1 -37.04 -45.15 -26.06
C LYS A 1 -36.15 -43.95 -26.37
N ASN A 2 -35.23 -43.64 -25.44
CA ASN A 2 -34.01 -42.79 -25.53
C ASN A 2 -34.28 -41.29 -25.81
N ASN A 3 -34.10 -40.30 -24.93
CA ASN A 3 -33.26 -40.05 -23.74
C ASN A 3 -31.75 -39.92 -24.01
N GLU A 4 -31.32 -38.76 -24.53
CA GLU A 4 -29.98 -38.16 -24.35
C GLU A 4 -30.18 -36.63 -24.40
N GLY A 5 -29.77 -35.79 -23.45
CA GLY A 5 -28.73 -35.96 -22.45
C GLY A 5 -27.57 -34.97 -22.66
N GLY A 6 -27.83 -33.70 -23.02
CA GLY A 6 -26.79 -32.70 -23.29
C GLY A 6 -26.74 -31.56 -22.27
N LYS A 7 -26.37 -31.85 -21.00
CA LYS A 7 -26.09 -30.81 -19.99
C LYS A 7 -24.86 -30.00 -20.42
N LYS A 8 -25.07 -28.76 -20.88
CA LYS A 8 -24.00 -27.76 -21.02
C LYS A 8 -23.35 -27.56 -19.65
N LYS A 9 -22.14 -28.10 -19.46
CA LYS A 9 -21.26 -27.78 -18.33
C LYS A 9 -20.90 -26.30 -18.44
N SER A 10 -21.64 -25.46 -17.72
CA SER A 10 -21.18 -24.13 -17.35
C SER A 10 -19.84 -24.30 -16.63
N LYS A 11 -18.76 -23.81 -17.24
CA LYS A 11 -17.47 -23.67 -16.58
C LYS A 11 -17.66 -22.62 -15.50
N ILE A 12 -17.91 -23.08 -14.28
CA ILE A 12 -17.88 -22.25 -13.07
C ILE A 12 -16.45 -21.68 -13.03
N ALA A 13 -16.34 -20.37 -13.26
CA ALA A 13 -15.11 -19.64 -13.01
C ALA A 13 -14.70 -19.92 -11.55
N PRO A 14 -13.42 -20.21 -11.26
CA PRO A 14 -13.01 -20.45 -9.88
C PRO A 14 -13.35 -19.19 -9.08
N GLN A 15 -14.26 -19.32 -8.11
CA GLN A 15 -14.49 -18.29 -7.10
C GLN A 15 -13.17 -18.15 -6.35
N LEU A 16 -12.44 -17.09 -6.65
CA LEU A 16 -11.19 -16.78 -5.98
C LEU A 16 -11.57 -16.27 -4.59
N SER A 17 -11.40 -17.11 -3.57
CA SER A 17 -11.34 -16.67 -2.19
C SER A 17 -10.29 -15.56 -2.11
N SER A 18 -10.73 -14.32 -1.98
CA SER A 18 -9.85 -13.16 -1.80
C SER A 18 -8.93 -13.45 -0.61
N PRO A 19 -7.60 -13.51 -0.78
CA PRO A 19 -6.71 -13.77 0.34
C PRO A 19 -6.71 -12.52 1.24
N THR A 20 -7.52 -12.54 2.30
CA THR A 20 -7.39 -11.63 3.43
C THR A 20 -6.03 -11.88 4.06
N LYS A 21 -5.03 -11.04 3.78
CA LYS A 21 -3.72 -11.17 4.40
C LYS A 21 -3.80 -10.56 5.80
N THR A 22 -4.07 -11.40 6.80
CA THR A 22 -4.13 -10.99 8.20
C THR A 22 -2.76 -10.63 8.79
N ASP A 23 -1.66 -10.96 8.11
CA ASP A 23 -0.30 -10.71 8.58
C ASP A 23 0.54 -9.99 7.53
N LEU A 24 0.59 -8.66 7.60
CA LEU A 24 1.57 -7.87 6.85
C LEU A 24 3.00 -8.16 7.36
N GLU A 25 4.00 -7.91 6.50
CA GLU A 25 5.39 -7.92 6.95
C GLU A 25 5.53 -6.88 8.08
N LYS A 26 6.11 -7.29 9.22
CA LYS A 26 6.26 -6.41 10.39
C LYS A 26 7.18 -5.24 10.08
N LEU A 27 6.94 -4.11 10.73
CA LEU A 27 7.81 -2.94 10.64
C LEU A 27 9.26 -3.32 11.02
N PRO A 28 10.25 -2.97 10.17
CA PRO A 28 11.65 -3.28 10.43
C PRO A 28 12.21 -2.34 11.50
N LEU A 29 13.01 -2.86 12.42
CA LEU A 29 13.63 -2.04 13.47
C LEU A 29 14.60 -1.00 12.87
N ILE A 30 14.49 0.24 13.35
CA ILE A 30 15.47 1.32 13.11
C ILE A 30 16.33 1.43 14.38
N GLU A 31 17.60 1.01 14.31
CA GLU A 31 18.48 0.95 15.48
C GLU A 31 19.05 2.33 15.88
N VAL A 32 19.07 3.28 14.94
CA VAL A 32 19.49 4.66 15.21
C VAL A 32 18.36 5.39 15.93
N ARG A 33 18.52 5.57 17.24
CA ARG A 33 17.52 6.18 18.13
C ARG A 33 16.91 7.46 17.57
N HIS A 34 17.72 8.40 17.08
CA HIS A 34 17.19 9.67 16.55
C HIS A 34 16.27 9.48 15.33
N LEU A 35 16.62 8.56 14.42
CA LEU A 35 15.76 8.25 13.26
C LEU A 35 14.51 7.48 13.68
N ALA A 36 14.63 6.58 14.66
CA ALA A 36 13.49 5.88 15.22
C ALA A 36 12.51 6.85 15.89
N ASP A 37 13.01 7.78 16.70
CA ASP A 37 12.21 8.81 17.37
C ASP A 37 11.47 9.68 16.35
N ILE A 38 12.14 10.11 15.27
CA ILE A 38 11.48 10.82 14.17
C ILE A 38 10.42 9.93 13.52
N ALA A 39 10.70 8.65 13.22
CA ALA A 39 9.77 7.75 12.54
C ALA A 39 8.43 7.52 13.26
N ILE A 40 8.41 7.63 14.60
CA ILE A 40 7.22 7.38 15.44
C ILE A 40 6.82 8.57 16.33
N GLY A 41 7.39 9.74 16.09
CA GLY A 41 7.21 10.93 16.93
C GLY A 41 6.31 11.99 16.30
N PHE A 42 5.16 11.60 15.73
CA PHE A 42 4.23 12.49 15.02
C PHE A 42 4.09 13.91 15.61
N LYS A 43 3.82 14.04 16.92
CA LYS A 43 3.63 15.35 17.57
C LYS A 43 4.93 16.10 17.87
N GLU A 44 5.98 15.36 18.22
CA GLU A 44 7.25 15.93 18.68
C GLU A 44 8.19 16.26 17.51
N HIS A 45 7.96 15.63 16.36
CA HIS A 45 8.81 15.71 15.17
C HIS A 45 8.05 16.11 13.90
N ARG A 46 6.92 16.82 14.03
CA ARG A 46 6.09 17.24 12.89
C ARG A 46 6.88 18.05 11.86
N LEU A 47 7.71 19.00 12.30
CA LEU A 47 8.54 19.80 11.38
C LEU A 47 9.53 18.91 10.61
N GLN A 48 10.07 17.87 11.23
CA GLN A 48 10.96 16.91 10.57
C GLN A 48 10.19 16.06 9.55
N TRP A 49 8.93 15.70 9.83
CA TRP A 49 8.06 15.01 8.86
C TRP A 49 7.77 15.89 7.63
N GLU A 50 7.50 17.18 7.84
CA GLU A 50 7.28 18.15 6.76
C GLU A 50 8.57 18.40 5.96
N GLN A 51 9.72 18.54 6.63
CA GLN A 51 11.03 18.65 5.95
C GLN A 51 11.38 17.40 5.15
N PHE A 52 11.00 16.23 5.67
CA PHE A 52 11.10 14.97 4.96
C PHE A 52 10.21 14.93 3.72
N GLU A 53 8.99 15.46 3.76
CA GLU A 53 8.10 15.60 2.61
C GLU A 53 8.73 16.48 1.51
N TYR A 54 9.47 17.53 1.88
CA TYR A 54 10.10 18.46 0.94
C TYR A 54 11.40 17.94 0.29
N LEU A 55 12.09 16.98 0.90
CA LEU A 55 13.46 16.60 0.51
C LEU A 55 13.59 15.59 -0.63
N GLU A 56 12.51 14.94 -1.08
CA GLU A 56 12.49 14.17 -2.33
C GLU A 56 11.08 13.66 -2.64
N ASP A 57 10.67 13.80 -3.92
CA ASP A 57 9.52 13.11 -4.53
C ASP A 57 9.63 11.60 -4.18
N SER A 58 8.58 11.05 -3.58
CA SER A 58 8.72 10.10 -2.47
C SER A 58 9.68 8.92 -2.71
N VAL A 59 10.59 8.68 -1.74
CA VAL A 59 11.41 7.45 -1.61
C VAL A 59 10.56 6.19 -1.85
N LEU A 60 9.30 6.24 -1.40
CA LEU A 60 8.32 5.19 -1.59
C LEU A 60 8.01 4.95 -3.07
N GLU A 61 7.61 5.97 -3.82
CA GLU A 61 7.34 5.87 -5.26
C GLU A 61 8.56 5.40 -6.06
N HIS A 62 9.77 5.88 -5.71
CA HIS A 62 11.01 5.41 -6.32
C HIS A 62 11.21 3.91 -6.10
N CYS A 63 11.11 3.45 -4.84
CA CYS A 63 11.25 2.03 -4.50
C CYS A 63 10.17 1.18 -5.17
N LEU A 64 8.91 1.64 -5.15
CA LEU A 64 7.78 0.95 -5.79
C LEU A 64 7.96 0.86 -7.31
N SER A 65 8.43 1.92 -7.95
CA SER A 65 8.74 1.92 -9.38
C SER A 65 9.82 0.90 -9.73
N LYS A 66 10.88 0.81 -8.91
CA LYS A 66 11.96 -0.17 -9.10
C LYS A 66 11.46 -1.60 -8.95
N ILE A 67 10.66 -1.88 -7.92
CA ILE A 67 10.03 -3.18 -7.68
C ILE A 67 9.11 -3.55 -8.86
N ALA A 68 8.23 -2.62 -9.25
CA ALA A 68 7.21 -2.87 -10.26
C ALA A 68 7.83 -3.10 -11.64
N ARG A 69 8.82 -2.29 -12.04
CA ARG A 69 9.58 -2.51 -13.28
C ARG A 69 10.30 -3.86 -13.28
N GLY A 70 10.94 -4.24 -12.18
CA GLY A 70 11.64 -5.52 -12.08
C GLY A 70 10.72 -6.74 -12.17
N ARG A 71 9.45 -6.60 -11.77
CA ARG A 71 8.50 -7.71 -11.67
C ARG A 71 7.53 -7.83 -12.86
N TYR A 72 7.07 -6.71 -13.40
CA TYR A 72 5.91 -6.69 -14.30
C TYR A 72 6.22 -6.24 -15.73
N LEU A 73 7.43 -5.73 -16.01
CA LEU A 73 7.77 -5.14 -17.31
C LEU A 73 7.71 -6.13 -18.49
N LEU A 74 7.79 -7.44 -18.23
CA LEU A 74 7.64 -8.46 -19.27
C LEU A 74 6.20 -8.70 -19.70
N ASP A 75 5.25 -8.45 -18.79
CA ASP A 75 3.84 -8.86 -18.96
C ASP A 75 2.88 -7.66 -19.12
N TYR A 76 3.31 -6.46 -18.72
CA TYR A 76 2.48 -5.26 -18.69
C TYR A 76 3.20 -4.05 -19.31
N SER A 77 2.43 -3.13 -19.88
CA SER A 77 2.98 -1.89 -20.43
C SER A 77 3.49 -0.96 -19.32
N VAL A 78 4.42 -0.06 -19.68
CA VAL A 78 4.99 0.92 -18.74
C VAL A 78 3.90 1.81 -18.16
N GLU A 79 2.89 2.18 -18.95
CA GLU A 79 1.77 3.02 -18.52
C GLU A 79 0.91 2.33 -17.46
N VAL A 80 0.61 1.03 -17.65
CA VAL A 80 -0.13 0.23 -16.66
C VAL A 80 0.66 0.08 -15.36
N ILE A 81 1.97 -0.16 -15.48
CA ILE A 81 2.87 -0.26 -14.32
C ILE A 81 2.91 1.07 -13.56
N GLN A 82 3.12 2.19 -14.27
CA GLN A 82 3.19 3.50 -13.64
C GLN A 82 1.88 3.84 -12.94
N TRP A 83 0.74 3.55 -13.57
CA TRP A 83 -0.56 3.79 -12.96
C TRP A 83 -0.78 2.95 -11.69
N ALA A 84 -0.38 1.67 -11.69
CA ALA A 84 -0.45 0.82 -10.51
C ALA A 84 0.48 1.34 -9.39
N VAL A 85 1.68 1.83 -9.72
CA VAL A 85 2.59 2.48 -8.74
C VAL A 85 1.90 3.70 -8.12
N THR A 86 1.35 4.59 -8.94
CA THR A 86 0.67 5.80 -8.45
C THR A 86 -0.53 5.44 -7.57
N ALA A 87 -1.32 4.42 -7.93
CA ALA A 87 -2.43 3.97 -7.11
C ALA A 87 -1.98 3.44 -5.73
N MET A 88 -0.89 2.67 -5.70
CA MET A 88 -0.29 2.15 -4.46
C MET A 88 0.28 3.24 -3.56
N ALA A 89 0.71 4.37 -4.13
CA ALA A 89 1.26 5.51 -3.40
C ALA A 89 0.18 6.51 -2.93
N THR A 90 -1.11 6.26 -3.18
CA THR A 90 -2.15 7.19 -2.72
C THR A 90 -2.34 7.15 -1.20
N ASN A 91 -2.63 8.31 -0.59
CA ASN A 91 -2.81 8.45 0.86
C ASN A 91 -3.78 7.43 1.47
N LYS A 92 -4.84 7.03 0.74
CA LYS A 92 -5.76 5.99 1.22
C LYS A 92 -5.08 4.64 1.42
N ILE A 93 -4.28 4.21 0.45
CA ILE A 93 -3.54 2.95 0.53
C ILE A 93 -2.47 3.03 1.60
N LEU A 94 -1.73 4.15 1.66
CA LEU A 94 -0.69 4.35 2.67
C LEU A 94 -1.26 4.40 4.10
N ALA A 95 -2.40 5.07 4.30
CA ALA A 95 -3.10 5.08 5.58
C ALA A 95 -3.58 3.67 5.98
N ALA A 96 -4.04 2.84 5.04
CA ALA A 96 -4.43 1.47 5.30
C ALA A 96 -3.25 0.61 5.76
N TYR A 97 -2.09 0.74 5.09
CA TYR A 97 -0.85 0.13 5.56
C TYR A 97 -0.47 0.63 6.95
N ALA A 98 -0.54 1.93 7.21
CA ALA A 98 -0.19 2.51 8.51
C ALA A 98 -1.03 1.92 9.65
N VAL A 99 -2.34 1.89 9.47
CA VAL A 99 -3.30 1.35 10.45
C VAL A 99 -3.04 -0.13 10.68
N THR A 100 -2.87 -0.90 9.61
CA THR A 100 -2.65 -2.36 9.68
C THR A 100 -1.33 -2.70 10.37
N LEU A 101 -0.28 -1.88 10.16
CA LEU A 101 1.03 -2.03 10.79
C LEU A 101 1.09 -1.48 12.23
N GLY A 102 0.02 -0.85 12.71
CA GLY A 102 -0.06 -0.31 14.07
C GLY A 102 0.72 0.99 14.30
N LEU A 103 1.13 1.70 13.23
CA LEU A 103 1.80 3.00 13.33
C LEU A 103 1.01 4.04 14.15
N PRO A 104 -0.34 4.11 14.08
CA PRO A 104 -1.10 5.04 14.92
C PRO A 104 -0.89 4.82 16.42
N LYS A 105 -0.77 3.56 16.85
CA LYS A 105 -0.50 3.22 18.26
C LYS A 105 0.90 3.64 18.67
N LEU A 106 1.90 3.41 17.81
CA LEU A 106 3.28 3.84 18.05
C LEU A 106 3.41 5.37 18.11
N ASN A 107 2.64 6.09 17.30
CA ASN A 107 2.60 7.55 17.25
C ASN A 107 1.63 8.20 18.27
N ASN A 108 0.98 7.43 19.14
CA ASN A 108 -0.06 7.89 20.07
C ASN A 108 -1.15 8.74 19.37
N MET A 109 -1.52 8.38 18.14
CA MET A 109 -2.58 9.01 17.38
C MET A 109 -3.94 8.57 17.94
N ARG A 110 -4.76 9.55 18.35
CA ARG A 110 -6.08 9.31 18.97
C ARG A 110 -7.21 9.92 18.14
N PHE A 111 -7.20 9.66 16.83
CA PHE A 111 -8.24 10.11 15.93
C PHE A 111 -9.41 9.12 15.90
N GLN A 112 -10.64 9.64 15.80
CA GLN A 112 -11.84 8.82 15.62
C GLN A 112 -12.03 8.35 14.17
N THR A 113 -11.40 9.05 13.22
CA THR A 113 -11.45 8.78 11.79
C THR A 113 -10.05 8.68 11.20
N ILE A 114 -9.93 8.00 10.06
CA ILE A 114 -8.68 7.94 9.30
C ILE A 114 -8.46 9.28 8.58
N LYS A 115 -7.25 9.83 8.73
CA LYS A 115 -6.82 11.14 8.22
C LYS A 115 -5.57 11.02 7.37
N LYS A 116 -5.24 12.07 6.59
CA LYS A 116 -3.98 12.16 5.83
C LYS A 116 -2.75 11.79 6.69
N LEU A 117 -2.73 12.23 7.95
CA LEU A 117 -1.66 11.94 8.91
C LEU A 117 -1.33 10.44 9.11
N HIS A 118 -2.29 9.55 8.84
CA HIS A 118 -2.00 8.11 8.88
C HIS A 118 -1.10 7.72 7.71
N ALA A 119 -1.36 8.24 6.51
CA ALA A 119 -0.48 8.09 5.35
C ALA A 119 0.90 8.69 5.64
N ASP A 120 0.93 9.92 6.15
CA ASP A 120 2.18 10.63 6.46
C ASP A 120 3.03 9.82 7.47
N SER A 121 2.41 9.14 8.42
CA SER A 121 3.13 8.27 9.37
C SER A 121 3.79 7.07 8.71
N PHE A 122 3.16 6.50 7.69
CA PHE A 122 3.76 5.41 6.91
C PHE A 122 4.95 5.92 6.12
N GLU A 123 4.79 7.05 5.43
CA GLU A 123 5.86 7.68 4.66
C GLU A 123 7.05 8.07 5.53
N ALA A 124 6.80 8.70 6.69
CA ALA A 124 7.82 9.09 7.65
C ALA A 124 8.62 7.86 8.11
N TYR A 125 7.94 6.75 8.41
CA TYR A 125 8.59 5.52 8.81
C TYR A 125 9.47 4.93 7.71
N ILE A 126 8.93 4.79 6.49
CA ILE A 126 9.68 4.24 5.36
C ILE A 126 10.89 5.12 5.02
N ARG A 127 10.74 6.44 5.10
CA ARG A 127 11.83 7.38 4.85
C ARG A 127 12.91 7.30 5.93
N ALA A 128 12.54 7.25 7.20
CA ALA A 128 13.51 7.04 8.29
C ALA A 128 14.24 5.70 8.15
N TYR A 129 13.53 4.64 7.76
CA TYR A 129 14.13 3.34 7.47
C TYR A 129 15.10 3.43 6.28
N TYR A 130 14.72 4.11 5.20
CA TYR A 130 15.59 4.35 4.06
C TYR A 130 16.86 5.13 4.41
N LEU A 131 16.76 6.17 5.25
CA LEU A 131 17.92 6.91 5.72
C LEU A 131 18.86 6.01 6.55
N PHE A 132 18.31 5.08 7.32
CA PHE A 132 19.07 4.12 8.12
C PHE A 132 19.76 3.04 7.28
N CYS A 133 19.00 2.29 6.46
CA CYS A 133 19.49 1.08 5.78
C CYS A 133 19.77 1.26 4.27
N ARG A 134 19.44 2.42 3.70
CA ARG A 134 19.54 2.75 2.27
C ARG A 134 18.52 1.99 1.40
N GLU A 135 18.63 2.20 0.09
CA GLU A 135 17.65 1.77 -0.91
C GLU A 135 17.43 0.26 -0.97
N LYS A 136 18.51 -0.54 -1.02
CA LYS A 136 18.37 -1.99 -1.27
C LYS A 136 17.57 -2.71 -0.17
N PRO A 137 17.85 -2.54 1.14
CA PRO A 137 17.04 -3.17 2.17
C PRO A 137 15.61 -2.61 2.23
N THR A 138 15.43 -1.31 1.96
CA THR A 138 14.10 -0.69 1.87
C THR A 138 13.26 -1.32 0.76
N CYS A 139 13.81 -1.47 -0.45
CA CYS A 139 13.15 -2.16 -1.56
C CYS A 139 12.78 -3.60 -1.20
N ILE A 140 13.65 -4.34 -0.51
CA ILE A 140 13.36 -5.74 -0.12
C ILE A 140 12.19 -5.79 0.87
N TYR A 141 12.17 -4.88 1.85
CA TYR A 141 11.06 -4.79 2.79
C TYR A 141 9.75 -4.43 2.09
N LEU A 142 9.75 -3.36 1.29
CA LEU A 142 8.58 -2.92 0.53
C LEU A 142 8.09 -3.98 -0.46
N TYR A 143 9.00 -4.77 -1.04
CA TYR A 143 8.64 -5.91 -1.88
C TYR A 143 7.78 -6.91 -1.10
N LYS A 144 8.23 -7.36 0.08
CA LYS A 144 7.48 -8.32 0.90
C LYS A 144 6.14 -7.75 1.40
N LEU A 145 6.14 -6.46 1.73
CA LEU A 145 4.98 -5.77 2.27
C LEU A 145 3.91 -5.53 1.21
N MET A 146 4.28 -4.92 0.08
CA MET A 146 3.33 -4.28 -0.84
C MET A 146 3.05 -5.07 -2.12
N VAL A 147 3.95 -5.97 -2.54
CA VAL A 147 3.74 -6.79 -3.76
C VAL A 147 2.44 -7.59 -3.74
N PRO A 148 1.97 -8.18 -2.63
CA PRO A 148 0.72 -8.92 -2.64
C PRO A 148 -0.50 -8.09 -3.08
N LEU A 149 -0.59 -6.81 -2.66
CA LEU A 149 -1.64 -5.91 -3.15
C LEU A 149 -1.34 -5.43 -4.58
N PHE A 150 -0.07 -5.18 -4.88
CA PHE A 150 0.38 -4.78 -6.21
C PHE A 150 -0.01 -5.82 -7.28
N ASP A 151 0.16 -7.11 -6.98
CA ASP A 151 -0.23 -8.22 -7.84
C ASP A 151 -1.74 -8.20 -8.14
N LEU A 152 -2.58 -7.71 -7.22
CA LEU A 152 -4.02 -7.54 -7.44
C LEU A 152 -4.28 -6.31 -8.30
N PHE A 153 -3.62 -5.19 -8.00
CA PHE A 153 -3.79 -3.94 -8.73
C PHE A 153 -3.41 -4.09 -10.21
N ILE A 154 -2.24 -4.68 -10.50
CA ILE A 154 -1.72 -4.78 -11.87
C ILE A 154 -2.61 -5.64 -12.78
N ARG A 155 -3.24 -6.69 -12.23
CA ARG A 155 -4.19 -7.55 -12.97
C ARG A 155 -5.46 -6.81 -13.37
N GLU A 156 -5.88 -5.87 -12.52
CA GLU A 156 -7.14 -5.13 -12.65
C GLU A 156 -6.93 -3.72 -13.24
N ALA A 157 -5.67 -3.34 -13.49
CA ALA A 157 -5.27 -2.01 -13.93
C ALA A 157 -5.57 -1.68 -15.40
N THR A 158 -6.12 -2.63 -16.15
CA THR A 158 -6.41 -2.46 -17.58
C THR A 158 -7.50 -1.41 -17.85
N ALA A 159 -8.31 -1.06 -16.86
CA ALA A 159 -9.41 -0.09 -16.99
C ALA A 159 -9.10 1.31 -16.45
N TYR A 160 -7.89 1.56 -15.90
CA TYR A 160 -7.49 2.84 -15.29
C TYR A 160 -8.50 3.43 -14.29
N ASN A 161 -9.27 2.57 -13.62
CA ASN A 161 -10.32 2.98 -12.67
C ASN A 161 -9.81 2.91 -11.22
N LEU A 162 -9.49 4.06 -10.64
CA LEU A 162 -8.93 4.15 -9.30
C LEU A 162 -9.93 3.70 -8.21
N ASN A 163 -11.23 3.96 -8.39
CA ASN A 163 -12.26 3.53 -7.45
C ASN A 163 -12.37 2.00 -7.41
N HIS A 164 -12.20 1.33 -8.56
CA HIS A 164 -12.13 -0.14 -8.62
C HIS A 164 -10.95 -0.68 -7.80
N LEU A 165 -9.77 -0.06 -7.93
CA LEU A 165 -8.61 -0.44 -7.11
C LEU A 165 -8.83 -0.20 -5.62
N TYR A 166 -9.52 0.88 -5.26
CA TYR A 166 -9.87 1.14 -3.87
C TYR A 166 -10.82 0.08 -3.30
N ASN A 167 -11.75 -0.44 -4.09
CA ASN A 167 -12.58 -1.57 -3.66
C ASN A 167 -11.77 -2.86 -3.47
N ILE A 168 -10.78 -3.12 -4.34
CA ILE A 168 -9.85 -4.25 -4.18
C ILE A 168 -9.05 -4.09 -2.88
N ALA A 169 -8.51 -2.90 -2.62
CA ALA A 169 -7.78 -2.61 -1.39
C ALA A 169 -8.67 -2.71 -0.15
N ALA A 170 -9.92 -2.23 -0.21
CA ALA A 170 -10.89 -2.36 0.87
C ALA A 170 -11.12 -3.82 1.26
N GLY A 171 -11.25 -4.72 0.26
CA GLY A 171 -11.32 -6.16 0.49
C GLY A 171 -10.02 -6.73 1.07
N TYR A 172 -8.86 -6.34 0.51
CA TYR A 172 -7.55 -6.81 0.95
C TYR A 172 -7.26 -6.49 2.43
N PHE A 173 -7.53 -5.25 2.86
CA PHE A 173 -7.32 -4.79 4.23
C PHE A 173 -8.52 -5.04 5.16
N SER A 174 -9.67 -5.47 4.62
CA SER A 174 -10.95 -5.50 5.36
C SER A 174 -11.33 -4.13 5.94
N MET A 175 -11.18 -3.07 5.14
CA MET A 175 -11.40 -1.66 5.52
C MET A 175 -12.30 -0.94 4.50
N LEU A 176 -13.59 -0.84 4.81
CA LEU A 176 -14.60 -0.28 3.88
C LEU A 176 -14.33 1.17 3.47
N TRP A 177 -13.80 1.99 4.39
CA TRP A 177 -13.53 3.42 4.16
C TRP A 177 -12.56 3.69 3.00
N ILE A 178 -11.76 2.70 2.59
CA ILE A 178 -10.85 2.86 1.44
C ILE A 178 -11.68 3.05 0.15
N GLY A 179 -12.76 2.26 -0.01
CA GLY A 179 -13.64 2.26 -1.18
C GLY A 179 -14.66 3.40 -1.22
N GLU A 180 -14.83 4.15 -0.13
CA GLU A 180 -15.74 5.29 -0.07
C GLU A 180 -15.26 6.46 -0.95
N GLU A 181 -16.17 7.20 -1.59
CA GLU A 181 -15.79 8.37 -2.39
C GLU A 181 -15.24 9.51 -1.52
N GLY A 182 -14.27 10.25 -2.05
CA GLY A 182 -13.63 11.38 -1.36
C GLY A 182 -12.16 11.15 -1.00
N ARG A 183 -11.47 12.25 -0.66
CA ARG A 183 -10.11 12.22 -0.11
C ARG A 183 -10.17 11.96 1.39
N LEU A 184 -9.05 11.50 1.97
CA LEU A 184 -8.92 11.53 3.42
C LEU A 184 -9.07 12.98 3.91
N TYR A 185 -9.68 13.14 5.08
CA TYR A 185 -9.81 14.47 5.69
C TYR A 185 -8.41 15.08 5.89
N ASP A 186 -8.23 16.29 5.36
CA ASP A 186 -7.15 17.18 5.76
C ASP A 186 -7.48 17.73 7.15
N GLU A 187 -6.45 17.77 8.01
CA GLU A 187 -6.47 18.15 9.44
C GLU A 187 -7.81 18.17 10.18
#